data_AF-A0A1F4D719-F1
#
_entry.id   AF-A0A1F4D719-F1
#
_cell.length_a   1.000
_cell.length_b   1.000
_cell.length_c   1.000
_cell.angle_alpha   90.00
_cell.angle_beta   90.00
_cell.angle_gamma   90.00
#
_symmetry.space_group_name_H-M   'P 1'
#
loop_
_entity.id
_entity.type
_entity.pdbx_description
1 polymer ?
#
loop_
_entity_poly.entity_id
_entity_poly.type
_entity_poly.pdbx_seq_one_letter_code
_entity_poly.pdbx_strand_id
1 'polypeptide(L)'
;MSPDFRDLLFEFNAHGVEYLVVGAYALAAHGRVRATGDLDVWVRPAPDNAIRVLKALTAFGAPLHDLTATDLSRPGLVFQWVTTHLHEAQ
;
A
#
# COMPACT_ATOMS: atom_id res chain seq x y z
N MET A 1 8.55 12.21 -4.73
CA MET A 1 7.79 11.05 -4.22
C MET A 1 8.31 10.77 -2.82
N SER A 2 7.43 10.55 -1.83
CA SER A 2 7.85 10.21 -0.47
C SER A 2 8.70 8.92 -0.49
N PRO A 3 9.81 8.81 0.28
CA PRO A 3 10.56 7.55 0.42
C PRO A 3 9.65 6.38 0.80
N ASP A 4 8.71 6.62 1.72
CA ASP A 4 7.74 5.64 2.20
C ASP A 4 6.89 5.03 1.07
N PHE A 5 6.57 5.82 0.04
CA PHE A 5 5.82 5.31 -1.12
C PHE A 5 6.66 4.33 -1.93
N ARG A 6 7.94 4.61 -2.10
CA ARG A 6 8.86 3.69 -2.79
C ARG A 6 9.02 2.41 -1.97
N ASP A 7 9.19 2.55 -0.67
CA ASP A 7 9.51 1.43 0.22
C ASP A 7 8.28 0.51 0.38
N LEU A 8 7.06 1.05 0.42
CA LEU A 8 5.82 0.26 0.34
C LEU A 8 5.74 -0.56 -0.95
N LEU A 9 5.98 0.07 -2.10
CA LEU A 9 5.94 -0.61 -3.40
C LEU A 9 7.06 -1.67 -3.51
N PHE A 10 8.21 -1.42 -2.89
CA PHE A 10 9.30 -2.40 -2.80
C PHE A 10 8.86 -3.64 -2.01
N GLU A 11 8.26 -3.46 -0.85
CA GLU A 11 7.75 -4.58 -0.03
C GLU A 11 6.63 -5.35 -0.75
N PHE A 12 5.72 -4.65 -1.43
CA PHE A 12 4.67 -5.27 -2.24
C PHE A 12 5.26 -6.13 -3.36
N ASN A 13 6.30 -5.64 -4.04
CA ASN A 13 7.00 -6.39 -5.08
C ASN A 13 7.75 -7.60 -4.50
N ALA A 14 8.47 -7.42 -3.39
CA ALA A 14 9.24 -8.47 -2.72
C ALA A 14 8.35 -9.64 -2.26
N HIS A 15 7.11 -9.35 -1.87
CA HIS A 15 6.13 -10.34 -1.42
C HIS A 15 5.22 -10.88 -2.54
N GLY A 16 5.41 -10.42 -3.80
CA GLY A 16 4.59 -10.87 -4.93
C GLY A 16 3.12 -10.50 -4.80
N VAL A 17 2.84 -9.31 -4.27
CA VAL A 17 1.48 -8.76 -4.17
C VAL A 17 0.96 -8.45 -5.57
N GLU A 18 -0.27 -8.87 -5.86
CA GLU A 18 -1.03 -8.49 -7.05
C GLU A 18 -1.76 -7.16 -6.77
N TYR A 19 -1.20 -6.05 -7.24
CA TYR A 19 -1.74 -4.70 -7.05
C TYR A 19 -1.60 -3.82 -8.30
N LEU A 20 -2.33 -2.69 -8.29
CA LEU A 20 -2.25 -1.62 -9.27
C LEU A 20 -2.10 -0.29 -8.54
N VAL A 21 -1.19 0.57 -9.02
CA VAL A 21 -1.18 1.97 -8.60
C VAL A 21 -2.37 2.67 -9.25
N VAL A 22 -3.17 3.37 -8.44
CA VAL A 22 -4.35 4.10 -8.90
C VAL A 22 -4.27 5.57 -8.47
N GLY A 23 -5.33 6.34 -8.68
CA GLY A 23 -5.39 7.73 -8.23
C GLY A 23 -4.42 8.68 -8.95
N ALA A 24 -3.95 9.70 -8.24
CA ALA A 24 -3.17 10.79 -8.84
C ALA A 24 -1.81 10.34 -9.40
N TYR A 25 -1.16 9.35 -8.78
CA TYR A 25 0.10 8.80 -9.29
C TYR A 25 -0.10 8.07 -10.62
N ALA A 26 -1.20 7.34 -10.80
CA ALA A 26 -1.54 6.74 -12.09
C ALA A 26 -1.80 7.81 -13.16
N LEU A 27 -2.55 8.87 -12.84
CA LEU A 27 -2.79 9.99 -13.77
C LEU A 27 -1.49 10.68 -14.19
N ALA A 28 -0.57 10.91 -13.25
CA ALA A 28 0.72 11.51 -13.52
C ALA A 28 1.56 10.67 -14.51
N ALA A 29 1.55 9.34 -14.37
CA ALA A 29 2.20 8.42 -15.30
C ALA A 29 1.64 8.52 -16.75
N HIS A 30 0.40 8.99 -16.90
CA HIS A 30 -0.25 9.24 -18.20
C HIS A 30 -0.27 10.73 -18.62
N GLY A 31 0.58 11.56 -18.02
CA GLY A 31 0.73 12.97 -18.42
C GLY A 31 -0.41 13.88 -17.96
N ARG A 32 -1.13 13.51 -16.90
CA ARG A 32 -2.15 14.33 -16.25
C ARG A 32 -1.81 14.51 -14.78
N VAL A 33 -1.05 15.55 -14.47
CA VAL A 33 -0.61 15.81 -13.09
C VAL A 33 -1.77 16.36 -12.27
N ARG A 34 -2.06 15.68 -11.15
CA ARG A 34 -2.96 16.14 -10.09
C ARG A 34 -2.18 16.08 -8.78
N ALA A 35 -2.08 17.19 -8.06
CA ALA A 35 -1.39 17.20 -6.77
C ALA A 35 -2.10 16.27 -5.78
N THR A 36 -1.34 15.47 -5.04
CA THR A 36 -1.83 14.57 -3.99
C THR A 36 -0.79 14.47 -2.88
N GLY A 37 -1.26 14.30 -1.65
CA GLY A 37 -0.42 13.89 -0.51
C GLY A 37 -0.34 12.38 -0.32
N ASP A 38 -1.19 11.63 -1.01
CA ASP A 38 -1.41 10.19 -0.79
C ASP A 38 -0.93 9.34 -1.97
N LEU A 39 -0.61 8.07 -1.69
CA LEU A 39 -0.44 7.00 -2.67
C LEU A 39 -1.61 6.01 -2.52
N ASP A 40 -2.37 5.83 -3.60
CA ASP A 40 -3.46 4.87 -3.65
C ASP A 40 -3.03 3.60 -4.41
N VAL A 41 -3.23 2.44 -3.79
CA VAL A 41 -3.02 1.13 -4.43
C VAL A 41 -4.29 0.30 -4.35
N TRP A 42 -4.64 -0.36 -5.46
CA TRP A 42 -5.72 -1.33 -5.51
C TRP A 42 -5.12 -2.73 -5.50
N VAL A 43 -5.52 -3.57 -4.54
CA VAL A 43 -5.08 -4.97 -4.44
C VAL A 43 -6.17 -5.91 -4.93
N ARG A 44 -5.79 -7.00 -5.60
CA ARG A 44 -6.75 -8.05 -5.97
C ARG A 44 -7.27 -8.73 -4.69
N PRO A 45 -8.60 -8.79 -4.44
CA PRO A 45 -9.18 -9.38 -3.24
C PRO A 45 -9.27 -10.92 -3.36
N ALA A 46 -8.11 -11.57 -3.49
CA ALA A 46 -7.99 -13.03 -3.49
C ALA A 46 -7.37 -13.49 -2.16
N PRO A 47 -7.79 -14.62 -1.55
CA PRO A 47 -7.26 -15.07 -0.26
C PRO A 47 -5.73 -15.16 -0.21
N ASP A 48 -5.11 -15.72 -1.25
CA ASP A 48 -3.64 -15.84 -1.33
C ASP A 48 -2.97 -14.47 -1.43
N ASN A 49 -3.55 -13.56 -2.21
CA ASN A 49 -3.02 -12.21 -2.34
C ASN A 49 -3.19 -11.41 -1.05
N ALA A 50 -4.32 -11.57 -0.35
CA ALA A 50 -4.56 -10.92 0.94
C ALA A 50 -3.52 -11.30 2.00
N ILE A 51 -3.08 -12.57 2.01
CA ILE A 51 -1.98 -13.01 2.87
C ILE A 51 -0.66 -12.31 2.48
N ARG A 52 -0.37 -12.16 1.19
CA ARG A 52 0.83 -11.45 0.71
C ARG A 52 0.78 -9.96 1.06
N VAL A 53 -0.37 -9.31 0.88
CA VAL A 53 -0.59 -7.91 1.25
C VAL A 53 -0.34 -7.72 2.75
N LEU A 54 -0.93 -8.57 3.59
CA LEU A 54 -0.75 -8.47 5.03
C LEU A 54 0.73 -8.61 5.42
N LYS A 55 1.45 -9.58 4.84
CA LYS A 55 2.89 -9.75 5.08
C LYS A 55 3.71 -8.54 4.61
N ALA A 56 3.43 -8.01 3.43
CA ALA A 56 4.12 -6.85 2.90
C ALA A 56 3.89 -5.60 3.75
N LEU A 57 2.65 -5.38 4.21
CA LEU A 57 2.32 -4.28 5.12
C LEU A 57 3.00 -4.45 6.49
N THR A 58 3.09 -5.68 7.01
CA THR A 58 3.88 -5.98 8.23
C THR A 58 5.36 -5.65 8.03
N ALA A 59 5.96 -6.09 6.91
CA ALA A 59 7.37 -5.86 6.61
C ALA A 59 7.70 -4.37 6.42
N PHE A 60 6.79 -3.63 5.78
CA PHE A 60 6.86 -2.18 5.65
C PHE A 60 6.75 -1.44 7.01
N GLY A 61 6.14 -2.07 8.02
CA GLY A 61 5.89 -1.44 9.32
C GLY A 61 4.60 -0.62 9.37
N ALA A 62 3.61 -0.94 8.53
CA ALA A 62 2.30 -0.29 8.59
C ALA A 62 1.60 -0.57 9.93
N PRO A 63 0.86 0.41 10.49
CA PRO A 63 0.05 0.20 11.69
C PRO A 63 -1.19 -0.64 11.34
N LEU A 64 -1.06 -1.96 11.41
CA LEU A 64 -2.11 -2.88 10.97
C LEU A 64 -3.37 -2.86 11.84
N HIS A 65 -3.28 -2.47 13.10
CA HIS A 65 -4.37 -2.58 14.07
C HIS A 65 -4.98 -3.99 14.04
N ASP A 66 -6.28 -4.11 13.78
CA ASP A 66 -7.00 -5.38 13.69
C ASP A 66 -7.18 -5.88 12.24
N LEU A 67 -6.44 -5.33 11.27
CA LEU A 67 -6.54 -5.73 9.85
C LEU A 67 -6.14 -7.20 9.68
N THR A 68 -7.03 -7.98 9.10
CA THR A 68 -6.80 -9.40 8.80
C THR A 68 -6.73 -9.67 7.30
N ALA A 69 -6.15 -10.81 6.93
CA ALA A 69 -6.19 -11.30 5.55
C ALA A 69 -7.64 -11.52 5.07
N THR A 70 -8.56 -11.90 5.96
CA THR A 70 -9.98 -12.05 5.61
C THR A 70 -10.58 -10.71 5.19
N ASP A 71 -10.22 -9.62 5.86
CA ASP A 71 -10.67 -8.26 5.48
C ASP A 71 -10.20 -7.90 4.09
N LEU A 72 -8.91 -8.14 3.80
CA LEU A 72 -8.27 -7.87 2.50
C LEU A 72 -8.76 -8.78 1.37
N SER A 73 -9.42 -9.89 1.69
CA SER A 73 -10.06 -10.79 0.69
C SER A 73 -11.48 -10.35 0.32
N ARG A 74 -12.03 -9.31 0.96
CA ARG A 74 -13.37 -8.79 0.69
C ARG A 74 -13.30 -7.55 -0.19
N PRO A 75 -14.03 -7.50 -1.31
CA PRO A 75 -14.13 -6.28 -2.10
C PRO A 75 -14.70 -5.11 -1.28
N GLY A 76 -14.25 -3.90 -1.59
CA GLY A 76 -14.79 -2.66 -1.01
C GLY A 76 -14.17 -2.21 0.31
N LEU A 77 -13.24 -2.97 0.89
CA LEU A 77 -12.44 -2.49 2.01
C LEU A 77 -11.52 -1.33 1.56
N VAL A 78 -11.51 -0.26 2.33
CA VAL A 78 -10.50 0.80 2.24
C VAL A 78 -9.71 0.79 3.55
N PHE A 79 -8.40 0.63 3.43
CA PHE A 79 -7.45 0.70 4.55
C PHE A 79 -6.50 1.87 4.28
N GLN A 80 -6.49 2.85 5.18
CA GLN A 80 -5.70 4.07 5.04
C GLN A 80 -5.01 4.38 6.37
N TRP A 81 -3.73 4.75 6.29
CA TRP A 81 -2.96 5.23 7.42
C TRP A 81 -2.12 6.42 6.99
N VAL A 82 -1.63 7.18 7.96
CA VAL A 82 -0.64 8.22 7.76
C VAL A 82 0.69 7.68 8.28
N THR A 83 1.76 7.90 7.51
CA THR A 83 3.11 7.62 7.99
C THR A 83 3.47 8.63 9.08
N THR A 84 3.83 8.16 10.25
CA THR A 84 4.44 9.01 11.28
C THR A 84 5.94 8.86 11.08
N HIS A 85 6.66 9.95 10.79
CA HIS A 85 8.12 9.92 10.76
C HIS A 85 8.66 9.52 12.14
N LEU A 86 8.88 8.23 12.36
CA LEU A 86 9.71 7.71 13.44
C LEU A 86 11.14 7.53 12.91
N HIS A 87 11.72 8.62 12.41
CA HIS A 87 13.17 8.70 12.22
C HIS A 87 13.78 9.51 13.37
N GLU A 88 13.80 8.91 14.55
CA GLU A 88 14.83 9.17 15.55
C GLU A 88 15.35 7.82 16.05
N ALA A 89 16.34 7.28 15.33
CA ALA A 89 17.40 6.45 15.87
C ALA A 89 18.42 6.16 14.76
N GLN A 90 19.34 7.11 14.55
CA GLN A 90 20.79 6.89 14.66
C GLN A 90 21.53 8.22 14.48
#